data_AF-A0A6C0F0Z1-F1
#
_entry.id   AF-A0A6C0F0Z1-F1
#
_cell.length_a   1.000
_cell.length_b   1.000
_cell.length_c   1.000
_cell.angle_alpha   90.00
_cell.angle_beta   90.00
_cell.angle_gamma   90.00
#
_symmetry.space_group_name_H-M   'P 1'
#
loop_
_entity.id
_entity.type
_entity.pdbx_description
1 polymer ?
#
loop_
_entity_poly.entity_id
_entity_poly.type
_entity_poly.pdbx_seq_one_letter_code
_entity_poly.pdbx_strand_id
1 'polypeptide(L)'
;MTKGIGWDIGIKNLAYCVLDSGVASNSPNAFLFNDTYYDISNWADISLVSQIESNLEISGQVSHINTNLKCCFPKASSKKKGEAAATNATNSHCGNVAYYCYEDINPDGSYKGLCKTHYKKETTAAPSSKFPELTVKKCWSDGCEGKPIQVLKAHIYKGHCKKHINEMLKAKTHSESDFLKINRAKTTSKIDINHLGLALFQELDKRKVELIAPSIILLENQPVLKNPTMKSMQMFLYSYYLIRMMEILGGIDDKKIQCYCASKKLDLIKFIPEVEKDRIITFIDTVKNSYQKNKKMAIMMVEVLLSNNPKWNDFFKSHPKQDDLADSLLMTLHYFEKGNLMKVKNDEKKVSNKKEKEGKKKARKGKKDDEEKDNEDVEDNDNNDNLVDELE
;
A
#
# COMPACT_ATOMS: atom_id res chain seq x y z
N MET A 1 3.83 25.38 15.36
CA MET A 1 3.76 24.51 14.16
C MET A 1 4.33 23.17 14.54
N THR A 2 3.60 22.09 14.26
CA THR A 2 4.02 20.73 14.62
C THR A 2 4.12 19.90 13.36
N LYS A 3 5.24 19.20 13.16
CA LYS A 3 5.49 18.42 11.94
C LYS A 3 5.43 16.92 12.22
N GLY A 4 4.55 16.23 11.52
CA GLY A 4 4.35 14.79 11.64
C GLY A 4 4.62 14.08 10.32
N ILE A 5 5.04 12.82 10.40
CA ILE A 5 5.09 11.88 9.28
C ILE A 5 4.32 10.61 9.65
N GLY A 6 3.38 10.21 8.81
CA GLY A 6 2.67 8.94 8.95
C GLY A 6 3.00 7.99 7.82
N TRP A 7 3.23 6.73 8.16
CA TRP A 7 3.59 5.65 7.25
C TRP A 7 2.51 4.58 7.16
N ASP A 8 2.06 4.31 5.94
CA ASP A 8 1.41 3.05 5.55
C ASP A 8 2.48 2.06 5.09
N ILE A 9 2.49 0.86 5.68
CA ILE A 9 3.67 -0.03 5.62
C ILE A 9 3.31 -1.34 4.93
N GLY A 10 3.73 -1.47 3.68
CA GLY A 10 3.72 -2.73 2.94
C GLY A 10 5.05 -3.49 2.99
N ILE A 11 5.08 -4.69 2.40
CA ILE A 11 6.30 -5.52 2.37
C ILE A 11 7.37 -4.95 1.42
N LYS A 12 6.94 -4.42 0.27
CA LYS A 12 7.80 -3.84 -0.77
C LYS A 12 7.41 -2.44 -1.22
N ASN A 13 6.32 -1.92 -0.67
CA ASN A 13 5.89 -0.55 -0.93
C ASN A 13 5.60 0.09 0.42
N LEU A 14 5.97 1.34 0.57
CA LEU A 14 5.63 2.15 1.73
C LEU A 14 5.03 3.44 1.19
N ALA A 15 3.97 3.95 1.81
CA ALA A 15 3.49 5.29 1.54
C ALA A 15 3.67 6.15 2.78
N TYR A 16 4.08 7.40 2.61
CA TYR A 16 4.20 8.32 3.73
C TYR A 16 3.71 9.71 3.37
N CYS A 17 3.11 10.38 4.35
CA CYS A 17 2.72 11.77 4.26
C CYS A 17 3.39 12.56 5.38
N VAL A 18 4.09 13.63 5.02
CA VAL A 18 4.64 14.63 5.93
C VAL A 18 3.68 15.82 5.99
N LEU A 19 3.14 16.06 7.18
CA LEU A 19 2.08 17.03 7.43
C LEU A 19 2.52 18.01 8.51
N ASP A 20 2.48 19.30 8.17
CA ASP A 20 2.70 20.42 9.07
C ASP A 20 1.34 20.90 9.59
N SER A 21 1.18 20.98 10.92
CA SER A 21 -0.06 21.42 11.59
C SER A 21 0.10 22.81 12.20
N GLY A 22 -0.97 23.61 12.12
CA GLY A 22 -1.01 24.98 12.60
C GLY A 22 -0.15 25.91 11.73
N VAL A 23 -0.23 25.72 10.41
CA VAL A 23 0.43 26.59 9.43
C VAL A 23 -0.36 27.88 9.23
N ALA A 24 0.27 28.90 8.66
CA ALA A 24 -0.43 30.13 8.29
C ALA A 24 -1.39 29.89 7.12
N SER A 25 -2.52 30.59 7.10
CA SER A 25 -3.56 30.46 6.06
C SER A 25 -3.11 30.83 4.65
N ASN A 26 -2.01 31.58 4.54
CA ASN A 26 -1.42 32.00 3.27
C ASN A 26 -0.37 31.02 2.72
N SER A 27 -0.12 29.88 3.37
CA SER A 27 0.78 28.87 2.79
C SER A 27 0.18 28.36 1.47
N PRO A 28 0.94 28.31 0.37
CA PRO A 28 0.41 28.06 -0.97
C PRO A 28 -0.28 26.70 -1.13
N ASN A 29 0.06 25.72 -0.30
CA ASN A 29 -0.53 24.38 -0.34
C ASN A 29 -1.27 24.04 0.96
N ALA A 30 -1.62 25.04 1.78
CA ALA A 30 -2.41 24.77 2.98
C ALA A 30 -3.84 24.37 2.63
N PHE A 31 -4.41 23.48 3.44
CA PHE A 31 -5.84 23.18 3.45
C PHE A 31 -6.40 23.34 4.86
N LEU A 32 -7.65 23.76 4.95
CA LEU A 32 -8.36 23.93 6.21
C LEU A 32 -9.08 22.63 6.58
N PHE A 33 -8.89 22.14 7.80
CA PHE A 33 -9.63 21.03 8.35
C PHE A 33 -9.91 21.24 9.83
N ASN A 34 -11.18 21.16 10.23
CA ASN A 34 -11.62 21.34 11.62
C ASN A 34 -10.97 22.58 12.30
N ASP A 35 -11.14 23.74 11.66
CA ASP A 35 -10.60 25.05 12.09
C ASP A 35 -9.07 25.16 12.19
N THR A 36 -8.34 24.14 11.72
CA THR A 36 -6.88 24.11 11.72
C THR A 36 -6.35 24.05 10.30
N TYR A 37 -5.38 24.91 9.98
CA TYR A 37 -4.66 24.85 8.72
C TYR A 37 -3.55 23.80 8.78
N TYR A 38 -3.48 22.98 7.74
CA TYR A 38 -2.48 21.95 7.54
C TYR A 38 -1.78 22.15 6.19
N ASP A 39 -0.51 21.79 6.09
CA ASP A 39 0.23 21.77 4.83
C ASP A 39 0.94 20.44 4.64
N ILE A 40 0.81 19.86 3.44
CA ILE A 40 1.55 18.65 3.07
C ILE A 40 2.89 19.11 2.49
N SER A 41 3.96 18.91 3.25
CA SER A 41 5.32 19.26 2.81
C SER A 41 5.94 18.17 1.94
N ASN A 42 5.58 16.91 2.14
CA ASN A 42 5.99 15.81 1.27
C ASN A 42 4.98 14.66 1.32
N TRP A 43 4.75 13.97 0.21
CA TRP A 43 3.84 12.84 0.12
C TRP A 43 4.27 11.94 -1.03
N ALA A 44 4.61 10.70 -0.72
CA ALA A 44 5.12 9.79 -1.73
C ALA A 44 4.86 8.33 -1.37
N ASP A 45 4.86 7.48 -2.40
CA ASP A 45 5.07 6.06 -2.28
C ASP A 45 6.52 5.69 -2.63
N ILE A 46 7.06 4.72 -1.91
CA ILE A 46 8.42 4.19 -2.10
C ILE A 46 8.28 2.72 -2.46
N SER A 47 8.74 2.34 -3.64
CA SER A 47 8.88 0.93 -4.02
C SER A 47 10.28 0.42 -3.76
N LEU A 48 10.40 -0.67 -3.01
CA LEU A 48 11.67 -1.34 -2.71
C LEU A 48 12.09 -2.32 -3.81
N VAL A 49 11.29 -2.50 -4.87
CA VAL A 49 11.46 -3.57 -5.86
C VAL A 49 12.83 -3.51 -6.54
N SER A 50 13.21 -2.34 -7.07
CA SER A 50 14.48 -2.18 -7.78
C SER A 50 15.68 -2.41 -6.85
N GLN A 51 15.61 -1.93 -5.60
CA GLN A 51 16.66 -2.10 -4.61
C GLN A 51 16.78 -3.56 -4.17
N ILE A 52 15.67 -4.28 -4.00
CA ILE A 52 15.66 -5.72 -3.72
C ILE A 52 16.32 -6.49 -4.88
N GLU A 53 15.97 -6.15 -6.12
CA GLU A 53 16.53 -6.80 -7.32
C GLU A 53 18.04 -6.54 -7.44
N SER A 54 18.47 -5.29 -7.22
CA SER A 54 19.89 -4.92 -7.19
C SER A 54 20.66 -5.68 -6.11
N ASN A 55 20.11 -5.77 -4.90
CA ASN A 55 20.73 -6.50 -3.79
C ASN A 55 20.83 -8.01 -4.06
N LEU A 56 19.79 -8.59 -4.69
CA LEU A 56 19.82 -9.99 -5.10
C LEU A 56 20.93 -10.22 -6.14
N GLU A 57 21.03 -9.37 -7.15
CA GLU A 57 22.05 -9.49 -8.19
C GLU A 57 23.48 -9.39 -7.63
N ILE A 58 23.72 -8.42 -6.73
CA ILE A 58 25.01 -8.28 -6.02
C ILE A 58 25.32 -9.56 -5.22
N SER A 59 24.32 -10.20 -4.62
CA SER A 59 24.46 -11.47 -3.92
C SER A 59 24.56 -12.70 -4.84
N GLY A 60 24.62 -12.51 -6.17
CA GLY A 60 24.68 -13.59 -7.15
C GLY A 60 23.35 -14.30 -7.38
N GLN A 61 22.22 -13.63 -7.14
CA GLN A 61 20.87 -14.18 -7.28
C GLN A 61 19.99 -13.35 -8.22
N VAL A 62 18.90 -13.94 -8.71
CA VAL A 62 17.86 -13.23 -9.45
C VAL A 62 16.47 -13.69 -8.99
N SER A 63 15.50 -12.78 -8.97
CA SER A 63 14.09 -13.08 -8.71
C SER A 63 13.24 -12.70 -9.90
N HIS A 64 12.23 -13.52 -10.21
CA HIS A 64 11.26 -13.24 -11.27
C HIS A 64 9.87 -12.84 -10.72
N ILE A 65 9.75 -12.63 -9.41
CA ILE A 65 8.47 -12.34 -8.71
C ILE A 65 7.81 -11.06 -9.22
N ASN A 66 8.60 -10.04 -9.55
CA ASN A 66 8.07 -8.72 -9.95
C ASN A 66 8.11 -8.51 -11.47
N THR A 67 8.19 -9.59 -12.27
CA THR A 67 8.22 -9.46 -13.72
C THR A 67 6.91 -8.84 -14.24
N ASN A 68 6.97 -7.57 -14.64
CA ASN A 68 5.83 -6.78 -15.12
C ASN A 68 5.87 -6.54 -16.64
N LEU A 69 6.60 -7.40 -17.37
CA LEU A 69 6.79 -7.23 -18.81
C LEU A 69 5.45 -7.27 -19.56
N LYS A 70 5.26 -6.31 -20.48
CA LYS A 70 4.07 -6.20 -21.32
C LYS A 70 4.35 -6.71 -22.72
N CYS A 71 3.30 -7.21 -23.36
CA CYS A 71 3.35 -7.69 -24.72
C CYS A 71 3.50 -6.51 -25.68
N CYS A 72 4.59 -6.50 -26.44
CA CYS A 72 4.91 -5.46 -27.41
C CYS A 72 4.47 -5.82 -28.85
N PHE A 73 3.61 -6.83 -29.01
CA PHE A 73 3.13 -7.22 -30.33
C PHE A 73 2.27 -6.09 -30.94
N PRO A 74 2.49 -5.67 -32.20
CA PRO A 74 1.71 -4.63 -32.84
C PRO A 74 0.22 -5.01 -32.93
N LYS A 75 -0.70 -4.11 -32.59
CA LYS A 75 -2.11 -4.31 -32.92
C LYS A 75 -2.28 -4.07 -34.41
N ALA A 76 -2.96 -4.99 -35.11
CA ALA A 76 -3.38 -4.72 -36.47
C ALA A 76 -4.29 -3.49 -36.47
N SER A 77 -3.96 -2.48 -37.28
CA SER A 77 -4.86 -1.35 -37.51
C SER A 77 -6.19 -1.91 -38.03
N SER A 78 -7.25 -1.81 -37.26
CA SER A 78 -8.59 -2.02 -37.80
C SER A 78 -8.81 -0.93 -38.85
N LYS A 79 -8.67 -1.27 -40.13
CA LYS A 79 -9.19 -0.43 -41.22
C LYS A 79 -10.70 -0.36 -41.03
N LYS A 80 -11.20 0.67 -40.31
CA LYS A 80 -12.56 1.13 -40.54
C LYS A 80 -12.58 1.62 -42.00
N LYS A 81 -13.35 0.95 -42.85
CA LYS A 81 -13.70 1.48 -44.17
C LYS A 81 -14.44 2.80 -43.92
N GLY A 82 -13.84 3.94 -44.28
CA GLY A 82 -14.59 5.18 -44.46
C GLY A 82 -14.08 6.48 -43.81
N GLU A 83 -12.86 6.56 -43.28
CA GLU A 83 -12.34 7.86 -42.78
C GLU A 83 -10.98 8.19 -43.39
N ALA A 84 -10.88 9.43 -43.89
CA ALA A 84 -9.70 10.00 -44.51
C ALA A 84 -8.51 10.03 -43.55
N ALA A 85 -7.32 9.81 -44.12
CA ALA A 85 -6.07 9.71 -43.39
C ALA A 85 -5.73 11.00 -42.62
N ALA A 86 -5.96 11.00 -41.31
CA ALA A 86 -5.26 11.87 -40.39
C ALA A 86 -3.94 11.21 -39.99
N THR A 87 -2.83 11.84 -40.36
CA THR A 87 -1.47 11.48 -39.98
C THR A 87 -1.29 11.55 -38.47
N ASN A 88 -1.40 10.42 -37.79
CA ASN A 88 -0.71 10.07 -36.54
C ASN A 88 -1.05 8.61 -36.17
N ALA A 89 -0.42 7.67 -36.88
CA ALA A 89 -0.47 6.25 -36.52
C ALA A 89 0.27 6.04 -35.18
N THR A 90 -0.44 6.18 -34.07
CA THR A 90 0.08 5.72 -32.78
C THR A 90 0.26 4.21 -32.87
N ASN A 91 1.51 3.74 -32.78
CA ASN A 91 1.87 2.33 -32.70
C ASN A 91 1.23 1.72 -31.45
N SER A 92 -0.03 1.32 -31.57
CA SER A 92 -0.77 0.71 -30.47
C SER A 92 -0.32 -0.75 -30.35
N HIS A 93 0.39 -1.06 -29.28
CA HIS A 93 0.84 -2.42 -28.99
C HIS A 93 -0.22 -3.16 -28.15
N CYS A 94 -0.11 -4.49 -28.10
CA CYS A 94 -1.01 -5.38 -27.35
C CYS A 94 -1.24 -4.91 -25.90
N GLY A 95 -0.17 -4.69 -25.14
CA GLY A 95 -0.24 -4.21 -23.76
C GLY A 95 -0.65 -5.26 -22.72
N ASN A 96 -1.08 -6.46 -23.15
CA ASN A 96 -1.37 -7.57 -22.24
C ASN A 96 -0.11 -8.07 -21.52
N VAL A 97 -0.28 -8.74 -20.37
CA VAL A 97 0.84 -9.34 -19.62
C VAL A 97 1.61 -10.35 -20.49
N ALA A 98 2.94 -10.20 -20.54
CA ALA A 98 3.82 -11.13 -21.23
C ALA A 98 4.06 -12.39 -20.39
N TYR A 99 4.27 -13.50 -21.08
CA TYR A 99 4.67 -14.79 -20.50
C TYR A 99 6.01 -15.29 -21.07
N TYR A 100 6.41 -14.73 -22.21
CA TYR A 100 7.65 -15.02 -22.90
C TYR A 100 8.35 -13.70 -23.26
N CYS A 101 9.63 -13.77 -23.57
CA CYS A 101 10.40 -12.66 -24.13
C CYS A 101 11.13 -13.07 -25.41
N TYR A 102 11.51 -12.08 -26.20
CA TYR A 102 12.50 -12.25 -27.26
C TYR A 102 13.88 -12.47 -26.65
N GLU A 103 14.75 -13.19 -27.37
CA GLU A 103 16.15 -13.39 -26.96
C GLU A 103 16.98 -12.12 -27.06
N ASP A 104 16.64 -11.25 -28.02
CA ASP A 104 17.30 -9.96 -28.20
C ASP A 104 16.90 -9.00 -27.07
N ILE A 105 17.93 -8.41 -26.47
CA ILE A 105 17.80 -7.39 -25.45
C ILE A 105 17.99 -6.03 -26.13
N ASN A 106 17.13 -5.07 -25.80
CA ASN A 106 17.27 -3.72 -26.32
C ASN A 106 18.58 -3.07 -25.81
N PRO A 107 19.11 -2.03 -26.49
CA PRO A 107 20.33 -1.34 -26.05
C PRO A 107 20.26 -0.75 -24.63
N ASP A 108 19.05 -0.46 -24.14
CA ASP A 108 18.78 0.02 -22.78
C ASP A 108 18.69 -1.10 -21.73
N GLY A 109 18.92 -2.36 -22.12
CA GLY A 109 18.82 -3.54 -21.26
C GLY A 109 17.40 -4.09 -21.10
N SER A 110 16.38 -3.46 -21.72
CA SER A 110 15.00 -3.91 -21.59
C SER A 110 14.66 -5.09 -22.51
N TYR A 111 13.76 -5.96 -22.05
CA TYR A 111 13.26 -7.09 -22.83
C TYR A 111 12.01 -6.71 -23.63
N LYS A 112 11.83 -7.35 -24.79
CA LYS A 112 10.55 -7.34 -25.53
C LYS A 112 9.72 -8.54 -25.13
N GLY A 113 8.45 -8.31 -24.78
CA GLY A 113 7.55 -9.34 -24.24
C GLY A 113 6.49 -9.85 -25.23
N LEU A 114 6.08 -11.10 -25.04
CA LEU A 114 4.97 -11.74 -25.75
C LEU A 114 3.96 -12.35 -24.78
N CYS A 115 2.67 -12.06 -24.98
CA CYS A 115 1.59 -12.77 -24.31
C CYS A 115 1.41 -14.17 -24.91
N LYS A 116 0.69 -15.07 -24.24
CA LYS A 116 0.47 -16.45 -24.72
C LYS A 116 -0.10 -16.51 -26.14
N THR A 117 -1.01 -15.61 -26.49
CA THR A 117 -1.65 -15.57 -27.81
C THR A 117 -0.65 -15.17 -28.90
N HIS A 118 0.16 -14.14 -28.66
CA HIS A 118 1.13 -13.65 -29.65
C HIS A 118 2.37 -14.52 -29.73
N TYR A 119 2.79 -15.15 -28.63
CA TYR A 119 3.80 -16.21 -28.65
C TYR A 119 3.40 -17.32 -29.64
N LYS A 120 2.15 -17.83 -29.56
CA LYS A 120 1.68 -18.85 -30.50
C LYS A 120 1.75 -18.39 -31.96
N LYS A 121 1.30 -17.16 -32.25
CA LYS A 121 1.35 -16.60 -33.62
C LYS A 121 2.78 -16.50 -34.14
N GLU A 122 3.70 -15.96 -33.33
CA GLU A 122 5.11 -15.84 -33.67
C GLU A 122 5.75 -17.22 -33.93
N THR A 123 5.50 -18.20 -33.06
CA THR A 123 6.02 -19.56 -33.25
C THR A 123 5.42 -20.28 -34.47
N THR A 124 4.20 -19.94 -34.88
CA THR A 124 3.62 -20.46 -36.12
C THR A 124 4.25 -19.81 -37.36
N ALA A 125 4.54 -18.51 -37.30
CA ALA A 125 5.19 -17.78 -38.40
C ALA A 125 6.68 -18.13 -38.54
N ALA A 126 7.37 -18.39 -37.42
CA ALA A 126 8.78 -18.72 -37.38
C ALA A 126 9.04 -19.90 -36.41
N PRO A 127 8.84 -21.16 -36.85
CA PRO A 127 8.93 -22.35 -35.99
C PRO A 127 10.30 -22.60 -35.33
N SER A 128 11.38 -22.05 -35.90
CA SER A 128 12.74 -22.15 -35.36
C SER A 128 13.03 -21.15 -34.24
N SER A 129 12.20 -20.11 -34.07
CA SER A 129 12.42 -19.07 -33.06
C SER A 129 12.09 -19.60 -31.67
N LYS A 130 13.01 -19.41 -30.72
CA LYS A 130 12.77 -19.74 -29.31
C LYS A 130 12.53 -18.48 -28.51
N PHE A 131 11.66 -18.58 -27.51
CA PHE A 131 11.29 -17.47 -26.65
C PHE A 131 11.37 -17.93 -25.19
N PRO A 132 12.30 -17.39 -24.37
CA PRO A 132 12.40 -17.77 -22.97
C PRO A 132 11.12 -17.47 -22.20
N GLU A 133 10.62 -18.44 -21.43
CA GLU A 133 9.49 -18.25 -20.52
C GLU A 133 9.94 -17.41 -19.33
N LEU A 134 9.22 -16.33 -19.03
CA LEU A 134 9.60 -15.37 -17.99
C LEU A 134 9.66 -15.99 -16.58
N THR A 135 9.00 -17.13 -16.37
CA THR A 135 8.99 -17.83 -15.07
C THR A 135 10.14 -18.82 -14.89
N VAL A 136 10.92 -19.08 -15.96
CA VAL A 136 12.13 -19.93 -15.94
C VAL A 136 11.88 -21.28 -15.27
N LYS A 137 10.86 -21.99 -15.76
CA LYS A 137 10.43 -23.30 -15.22
C LYS A 137 11.18 -24.48 -15.83
N LYS A 138 11.60 -24.37 -17.09
CA LYS A 138 12.30 -25.43 -17.83
C LYS A 138 13.69 -24.97 -18.26
N CYS A 139 14.62 -25.91 -18.36
CA CYS A 139 15.96 -25.67 -18.87
C CYS A 139 15.91 -25.16 -20.31
N TRP A 140 16.76 -24.18 -20.60
CA TRP A 140 16.82 -23.55 -21.92
C TRP A 140 17.48 -24.45 -22.98
N SER A 141 18.38 -25.34 -22.55
CA SER A 141 19.06 -26.29 -23.44
C SER A 141 18.08 -27.19 -24.19
N ASP A 142 18.36 -27.41 -25.48
CA ASP A 142 17.56 -28.17 -26.43
C ASP A 142 17.20 -29.57 -25.92
N GLY A 143 15.90 -29.92 -26.00
CA GLY A 143 15.38 -31.21 -25.55
C GLY A 143 15.45 -31.45 -24.03
N CYS A 144 15.86 -30.46 -23.22
CA CYS A 144 15.98 -30.65 -21.79
C CYS A 144 14.71 -30.27 -21.03
N GLU A 145 14.23 -31.21 -20.21
CA GLU A 145 13.13 -30.96 -19.27
C GLU A 145 13.59 -30.70 -17.83
N GLY A 146 14.91 -30.63 -17.62
CA GLY A 146 15.50 -30.41 -16.30
C GLY A 146 15.07 -29.08 -15.68
N LYS A 147 14.96 -29.05 -14.35
CA LYS A 147 14.64 -27.84 -13.61
C LYS A 147 15.84 -26.89 -13.57
N PRO A 148 15.70 -25.63 -14.02
CA PRO A 148 16.78 -24.65 -13.92
C PRO A 148 17.16 -24.35 -12.47
N ILE A 149 18.45 -24.12 -12.21
CA ILE A 149 18.94 -23.66 -10.89
C ILE A 149 19.62 -22.29 -10.98
N GLN A 150 20.18 -21.95 -12.14
CA GLN A 150 20.81 -20.67 -12.42
C GLN A 150 20.38 -20.16 -13.80
N VAL A 151 20.52 -18.86 -14.03
CA VAL A 151 20.33 -18.20 -15.32
C VAL A 151 21.62 -17.52 -15.74
N LEU A 152 21.75 -17.19 -17.02
CA LEU A 152 22.84 -16.37 -17.52
C LEU A 152 22.64 -14.91 -17.12
N LYS A 153 23.70 -14.23 -16.65
CA LYS A 153 23.70 -12.78 -16.41
C LYS A 153 23.36 -11.99 -17.66
N ALA A 154 23.90 -12.44 -18.80
CA ALA A 154 23.62 -11.84 -20.10
C ALA A 154 22.16 -11.98 -20.53
N HIS A 155 21.38 -12.89 -19.93
CA HIS A 155 19.95 -13.05 -20.24
C HIS A 155 19.21 -13.77 -19.11
N ILE A 156 18.59 -13.01 -18.20
CA ILE A 156 18.06 -13.53 -16.94
C ILE A 156 16.91 -14.54 -17.08
N TYR A 157 16.29 -14.66 -18.26
CA TYR A 157 15.25 -15.66 -18.52
C TYR A 157 15.78 -16.97 -19.16
N LYS A 158 17.07 -17.06 -19.50
CA LYS A 158 17.71 -18.28 -20.02
C LYS A 158 18.27 -19.09 -18.84
N GLY A 159 17.42 -19.94 -18.28
CA GLY A 159 17.75 -20.79 -17.14
C GLY A 159 18.32 -22.15 -17.54
N HIS A 160 19.36 -22.59 -16.84
CA HIS A 160 20.00 -23.90 -17.06
C HIS A 160 19.95 -24.78 -15.81
N CYS A 161 19.82 -26.09 -16.01
CA CYS A 161 19.90 -27.08 -14.94
C CYS A 161 21.36 -27.38 -14.56
N LYS A 162 21.59 -28.00 -13.39
CA LYS A 162 22.94 -28.29 -12.88
C LYS A 162 23.82 -29.04 -13.88
N LYS A 163 23.25 -30.00 -14.62
CA LYS A 163 23.95 -30.77 -15.65
C LYS A 163 24.52 -29.86 -16.74
N HIS A 164 23.67 -29.03 -17.36
CA HIS A 164 24.07 -28.15 -18.45
C HIS A 164 25.02 -27.05 -18.00
N ILE A 165 24.86 -26.52 -16.77
CA ILE A 165 25.82 -25.57 -16.20
C ILE A 165 27.20 -26.22 -16.12
N ASN A 166 27.29 -27.43 -15.54
CA ASN A 166 28.57 -28.14 -15.43
C ASN A 166 29.19 -28.46 -16.80
N GLU A 167 28.37 -28.77 -17.81
CA GLU A 167 28.85 -28.97 -19.19
C GLU A 167 29.41 -27.68 -19.79
N MET A 168 28.75 -26.54 -19.59
CA MET A 168 29.21 -25.23 -20.06
C MET A 168 30.54 -24.82 -19.39
N LEU A 169 30.67 -25.07 -18.08
CA LEU A 169 31.91 -24.83 -17.33
C LEU A 169 33.06 -25.74 -17.79
N LYS A 170 32.79 -27.05 -17.98
CA LYS A 170 33.79 -28.02 -18.48
C LYS A 170 34.25 -27.70 -19.90
N ALA A 171 33.31 -27.29 -20.76
CA ALA A 171 33.60 -26.86 -22.13
C ALA A 171 34.26 -25.48 -22.20
N LYS A 172 34.41 -24.78 -21.07
CA LYS A 172 34.96 -23.42 -20.97
C LYS A 172 34.25 -22.41 -21.87
N THR A 173 32.97 -22.64 -22.17
CA THR A 173 32.15 -21.67 -22.90
C THR A 173 31.65 -20.57 -21.96
N HIS A 174 31.59 -20.87 -20.66
CA HIS A 174 31.17 -19.96 -19.59
C HIS A 174 32.02 -20.21 -18.33
N SER A 175 32.00 -19.24 -17.44
CA SER A 175 32.60 -19.23 -16.11
C SER A 175 31.50 -19.18 -15.03
N GLU A 176 31.84 -19.47 -13.78
CA GLU A 176 30.85 -19.36 -12.67
C GLU A 176 30.29 -17.95 -12.53
N SER A 177 31.11 -16.92 -12.83
CA SER A 177 30.70 -15.52 -12.78
C SER A 177 29.64 -15.14 -13.81
N ASP A 178 29.37 -15.96 -14.82
CA ASP A 178 28.36 -15.70 -15.84
C ASP A 178 26.94 -16.07 -15.40
N PHE A 179 26.80 -16.67 -14.21
CA PHE A 179 25.53 -17.21 -13.73
C PHE A 179 24.99 -16.46 -12.51
N LEU A 180 23.66 -16.39 -12.42
CA LEU A 180 22.91 -15.97 -11.22
C LEU A 180 22.04 -17.12 -10.73
N LYS A 181 22.03 -17.36 -9.42
CA LYS A 181 21.15 -18.35 -8.79
C LYS A 181 19.71 -17.87 -8.80
N ILE A 182 18.78 -18.75 -9.20
CA ILE A 182 17.36 -18.41 -9.22
C ILE A 182 16.82 -18.42 -7.79
N ASN A 183 16.36 -17.27 -7.33
CA ASN A 183 15.57 -17.13 -6.11
C ASN A 183 14.14 -17.60 -6.40
N ARG A 184 13.72 -18.67 -5.74
CA ARG A 184 12.43 -19.35 -5.99
C ARG A 184 11.31 -18.88 -5.06
N ALA A 185 11.50 -17.77 -4.34
CA ALA A 185 10.40 -17.16 -3.61
C ALA A 185 9.23 -16.88 -4.58
N LYS A 186 8.01 -17.21 -4.16
CA LYS A 186 6.80 -17.05 -4.98
C LYS A 186 6.12 -15.71 -4.76
N THR A 187 6.37 -15.11 -3.60
CA THR A 187 5.80 -13.85 -3.14
C THR A 187 6.88 -13.06 -2.45
N THR A 188 6.72 -11.75 -2.41
CA THR A 188 7.67 -10.85 -1.74
C THR A 188 7.80 -11.18 -0.24
N SER A 189 6.73 -11.67 0.41
CA SER A 189 6.77 -12.15 1.80
C SER A 189 7.70 -13.35 2.05
N LYS A 190 8.15 -14.03 0.99
CA LYS A 190 9.07 -15.17 1.04
C LYS A 190 10.49 -14.80 0.61
N ILE A 191 10.73 -13.54 0.27
CA ILE A 191 12.10 -13.03 0.09
C ILE A 191 12.78 -13.02 1.46
N ASP A 192 14.08 -13.26 1.48
CA ASP A 192 14.86 -13.20 2.70
C ASP A 192 14.70 -11.84 3.40
N ILE A 193 14.45 -11.89 4.69
CA ILE A 193 14.11 -10.70 5.48
C ILE A 193 15.28 -9.71 5.54
N ASN A 194 16.52 -10.17 5.46
CA ASN A 194 17.70 -9.30 5.45
C ASN A 194 17.77 -8.52 4.14
N HIS A 195 17.42 -9.12 3.00
CA HIS A 195 17.34 -8.40 1.73
C HIS A 195 16.24 -7.33 1.74
N LEU A 196 15.11 -7.61 2.38
CA LEU A 196 14.05 -6.61 2.56
C LEU A 196 14.50 -5.46 3.46
N GLY A 197 15.13 -5.75 4.60
CA GLY A 197 15.64 -4.74 5.53
C GLY A 197 16.75 -3.89 4.92
N LEU A 198 17.71 -4.50 4.23
CA LEU A 198 18.79 -3.80 3.53
C LEU A 198 18.23 -2.87 2.44
N ALA A 199 17.30 -3.37 1.63
CA ALA A 199 16.67 -2.57 0.58
C ALA A 199 15.88 -1.39 1.15
N LEU A 200 15.14 -1.60 2.25
CA LEU A 200 14.46 -0.52 2.96
C LEU A 200 15.45 0.56 3.39
N PHE A 201 16.53 0.20 4.08
CA PHE A 201 17.47 1.19 4.63
C PHE A 201 18.15 2.00 3.52
N GLN A 202 18.59 1.32 2.46
CA GLN A 202 19.19 1.98 1.29
C GLN A 202 18.23 2.93 0.58
N GLU A 203 16.95 2.56 0.45
CA GLU A 203 15.94 3.44 -0.17
C GLU A 203 15.59 4.65 0.69
N LEU A 204 15.49 4.48 2.01
CA LEU A 204 15.21 5.58 2.92
C LEU A 204 16.42 6.53 3.04
N ASP A 205 17.65 6.01 2.96
CA ASP A 205 18.87 6.83 3.02
C ASP A 205 19.00 7.84 1.88
N LYS A 206 18.40 7.56 0.72
CA LYS A 206 18.30 8.51 -0.39
C LYS A 206 17.53 9.79 -0.01
N ARG A 207 16.74 9.75 1.07
CA ARG A 207 15.86 10.83 1.54
C ARG A 207 16.05 11.15 3.03
N LYS A 208 17.15 10.71 3.64
CA LYS A 208 17.32 10.70 5.11
C LYS A 208 17.03 12.04 5.79
N VAL A 209 17.46 13.16 5.20
CA VAL A 209 17.29 14.51 5.76
C VAL A 209 15.82 14.88 5.89
N GLU A 210 15.02 14.60 4.85
CA GLU A 210 13.59 14.90 4.83
C GLU A 210 12.82 14.01 5.79
N LEU A 211 13.20 12.74 5.89
CA LEU A 211 12.49 11.75 6.71
C LEU A 211 12.70 11.98 8.21
N ILE A 212 13.89 12.39 8.65
CA ILE A 212 14.19 12.64 10.09
C ILE A 212 13.68 14.00 10.59
N ALA A 213 13.35 14.94 9.70
CA ALA A 213 12.95 16.29 10.06
C ALA A 213 11.69 16.37 10.95
N PRO A 214 10.62 15.58 10.73
CA PRO A 214 9.41 15.58 11.57
C PRO A 214 9.69 15.23 13.03
N SER A 215 8.95 15.82 13.97
CA SER A 215 9.06 15.49 15.40
C SER A 215 8.15 14.33 15.80
N ILE A 216 7.09 14.08 15.05
CA ILE A 216 6.18 12.96 15.29
C ILE A 216 6.29 11.98 14.13
N ILE A 217 6.63 10.73 14.44
CA ILE A 217 6.79 9.64 13.49
C ILE A 217 5.76 8.56 13.82
N LEU A 218 4.78 8.38 12.95
CA LEU A 218 3.69 7.43 13.10
C LEU A 218 3.91 6.27 12.15
N LEU A 219 4.06 5.08 12.70
CA LEU A 219 4.20 3.84 11.94
C LEU A 219 2.88 3.09 12.03
N GLU A 220 2.26 2.72 10.91
CA GLU A 220 1.08 1.87 10.97
C GLU A 220 1.38 0.59 11.78
N ASN A 221 0.49 0.26 12.71
CA ASN A 221 0.65 -0.95 13.52
C ASN A 221 0.19 -2.19 12.76
N GLN A 222 1.15 -3.00 12.30
CA GLN A 222 0.90 -4.21 11.54
C GLN A 222 0.53 -5.41 12.42
N PRO A 223 -0.44 -6.26 12.01
CA PRO A 223 -0.86 -7.43 12.77
C PRO A 223 0.14 -8.58 12.65
N VAL A 224 0.83 -8.91 13.75
CA VAL A 224 1.90 -9.93 13.79
C VAL A 224 1.44 -11.32 13.33
N LEU A 225 0.26 -11.78 13.79
CA LEU A 225 -0.25 -13.13 13.50
C LEU A 225 -0.78 -13.30 12.07
N LYS A 226 -1.14 -12.20 11.39
CA LYS A 226 -1.68 -12.24 10.02
C LYS A 226 -0.58 -12.09 8.97
N ASN A 227 0.41 -11.23 9.23
CA ASN A 227 1.49 -10.96 8.28
C ASN A 227 2.81 -10.63 9.00
N PRO A 228 3.56 -11.65 9.45
CA PRO A 228 4.79 -11.43 10.23
C PRO A 228 5.86 -10.67 9.45
N THR A 229 5.96 -10.85 8.12
CA THR A 229 6.93 -10.12 7.30
C THR A 229 6.64 -8.62 7.28
N MET A 230 5.37 -8.23 7.15
CA MET A 230 4.97 -6.82 7.18
C MET A 230 5.20 -6.20 8.57
N LYS A 231 5.01 -6.99 9.64
CA LYS A 231 5.41 -6.59 11.00
C LYS A 231 6.93 -6.39 11.13
N SER A 232 7.75 -7.24 10.51
CA SER A 232 9.19 -7.02 10.46
C SER A 232 9.57 -5.74 9.71
N MET A 233 8.91 -5.43 8.59
CA MET A 233 9.13 -4.17 7.87
C MET A 233 8.82 -2.95 8.74
N GLN A 234 7.74 -3.01 9.54
CA GLN A 234 7.45 -1.98 10.55
C GLN A 234 8.59 -1.86 11.56
N MET A 235 9.13 -2.97 12.07
CA MET A 235 10.24 -2.94 13.03
C MET A 235 11.55 -2.46 12.42
N PHE A 236 11.80 -2.75 11.14
CA PHE A 236 12.93 -2.19 10.42
C PHE A 236 12.80 -0.69 10.24
N LEU A 237 11.62 -0.19 9.85
CA LEU A 237 11.38 1.25 9.75
C LEU A 237 11.52 1.95 11.11
N TYR A 238 11.03 1.33 12.18
CA TYR A 238 11.24 1.82 13.55
C TYR A 238 12.73 1.91 13.90
N SER A 239 13.48 0.84 13.62
CA SER A 239 14.92 0.77 13.89
C SER A 239 15.71 1.77 13.05
N TYR A 240 15.30 1.99 11.79
CA TYR A 240 15.88 2.97 10.89
C TYR A 240 15.84 4.37 11.51
N TYR A 241 14.68 4.79 12.00
CA TYR A 241 14.54 6.10 12.66
C TYR A 241 15.44 6.23 13.87
N LEU A 242 15.45 5.24 14.77
CA LEU A 242 16.32 5.28 15.95
C LEU A 242 17.80 5.41 15.55
N ILE A 243 18.28 4.55 14.65
CA ILE A 243 19.68 4.54 14.23
C ILE A 243 20.06 5.87 13.58
N ARG A 244 19.25 6.37 12.62
CA ARG A 244 19.55 7.59 11.88
C ARG A 244 19.42 8.86 12.71
N MET A 245 18.49 8.89 13.67
CA MET A 245 18.39 10.00 14.62
C MET A 245 19.60 10.04 15.55
N MET A 246 20.03 8.90 16.09
CA MET A 246 21.27 8.86 16.88
C MET A 246 22.50 9.28 16.06
N GLU A 247 22.60 8.81 14.81
CA GLU A 247 23.72 9.13 13.93
C GLU A 247 23.77 10.62 13.53
N ILE A 248 22.62 11.23 13.23
CA ILE A 248 22.56 12.57 12.64
C ILE A 248 22.31 13.66 13.69
N LEU A 249 21.49 13.37 14.70
CA LEU A 249 21.08 14.32 15.75
C LEU A 249 21.82 14.08 17.07
N GLY A 250 22.55 12.97 17.21
CA GLY A 250 23.21 12.60 18.47
C GLY A 250 22.27 12.03 19.54
N GLY A 251 20.99 11.81 19.22
CA GLY A 251 19.98 11.35 20.16
C GLY A 251 18.58 11.29 19.56
N ILE A 252 17.58 11.03 20.41
CA ILE A 252 16.14 11.00 20.03
C ILE A 252 15.34 12.19 20.55
N ASP A 253 15.97 13.10 21.32
CA ASP A 253 15.44 14.38 21.84
C ASP A 253 13.90 14.49 21.95
N ASP A 254 13.32 15.51 21.32
CA ASP A 254 11.89 15.81 21.28
C ASP A 254 11.13 14.95 20.25
N LYS A 255 11.77 13.94 19.66
CA LYS A 255 11.17 13.06 18.66
C LYS A 255 10.30 12.02 19.32
N LYS A 256 9.13 11.78 18.73
CA LYS A 256 8.19 10.75 19.14
C LYS A 256 7.94 9.76 18.01
N ILE A 257 8.53 8.58 18.14
CA ILE A 257 8.24 7.44 17.25
C ILE A 257 7.21 6.54 17.92
N GLN A 258 6.07 6.29 17.27
CA GLN A 258 5.05 5.41 17.82
C GLN A 258 4.37 4.56 16.74
N CYS A 259 4.01 3.35 17.14
CA CYS A 259 3.14 2.49 16.33
C CYS A 259 1.70 2.97 16.52
N TYR A 260 1.02 3.33 15.44
CA TYR A 260 -0.28 3.96 15.48
C TYR A 260 -1.36 3.05 14.90
N CYS A 261 -2.49 2.98 15.59
CA CYS A 261 -3.64 2.19 15.13
C CYS A 261 -4.42 2.98 14.07
N ALA A 262 -4.17 2.66 12.80
CA ALA A 262 -4.81 3.32 11.68
C ALA A 262 -6.29 2.94 11.50
N SER A 263 -6.84 2.01 12.30
CA SER A 263 -8.24 1.56 12.17
C SER A 263 -9.25 2.68 12.39
N LYS A 264 -8.89 3.71 13.16
CA LYS A 264 -9.76 4.85 13.49
C LYS A 264 -9.61 6.04 12.55
N LYS A 265 -8.73 5.99 11.54
CA LYS A 265 -8.52 7.10 10.59
C LYS A 265 -9.81 7.59 9.93
N LEU A 266 -10.78 6.70 9.72
CA LEU A 266 -12.08 7.02 9.13
C LEU A 266 -13.02 7.79 10.06
N ASP A 267 -12.73 7.87 11.37
CA ASP A 267 -13.50 8.70 12.33
C ASP A 267 -13.45 10.19 11.94
N LEU A 268 -12.47 10.60 11.13
CA LEU A 268 -12.36 11.95 10.56
C LEU A 268 -13.56 12.34 9.69
N ILE A 269 -14.37 11.38 9.22
CA ILE A 269 -15.62 11.65 8.49
C ILE A 269 -16.55 12.59 9.28
N LYS A 270 -16.44 12.60 10.62
CA LYS A 270 -17.22 13.46 11.52
C LYS A 270 -16.98 14.96 11.34
N PHE A 271 -15.87 15.34 10.71
CA PHE A 271 -15.53 16.74 10.43
C PHE A 271 -15.69 17.10 8.95
N ILE A 272 -16.08 16.14 8.11
CA ILE A 272 -16.40 16.41 6.70
C ILE A 272 -17.77 17.11 6.62
N PRO A 273 -17.96 18.13 5.75
CA PRO A 273 -19.24 18.78 5.56
C PRO A 273 -20.37 17.77 5.30
N GLU A 274 -21.54 17.99 5.91
CA GLU A 274 -22.62 17.00 5.95
C GLU A 274 -23.06 16.53 4.55
N VAL A 275 -23.11 17.46 3.58
CA VAL A 275 -23.44 17.14 2.17
C VAL A 275 -22.46 16.13 1.56
N GLU A 276 -21.16 16.30 1.79
CA GLU A 276 -20.13 15.40 1.28
C GLU A 276 -20.10 14.09 2.08
N LYS A 277 -20.34 14.15 3.39
CA LYS A 277 -20.46 12.99 4.25
C LYS A 277 -21.61 12.07 3.80
N ASP A 278 -22.78 12.63 3.51
CA ASP A 278 -23.94 11.87 3.01
C ASP A 278 -23.66 11.22 1.65
N ARG A 279 -23.00 11.95 0.74
CA ARG A 279 -22.56 11.43 -0.56
C ARG A 279 -21.60 10.24 -0.39
N ILE A 280 -20.62 10.36 0.51
CA ILE A 280 -19.66 9.28 0.80
C ILE A 280 -20.40 8.07 1.37
N ILE A 281 -21.21 8.23 2.42
CA ILE A 281 -21.91 7.13 3.08
C ILE A 281 -22.84 6.41 2.10
N THR A 282 -23.64 7.16 1.33
CA THR A 282 -24.55 6.59 0.32
C THR A 282 -23.80 5.73 -0.69
N PHE A 283 -22.64 6.19 -1.18
CA PHE A 283 -21.83 5.40 -2.10
C PHE A 283 -21.25 4.15 -1.43
N ILE A 284 -20.72 4.29 -0.21
CA ILE A 284 -20.09 3.18 0.52
C ILE A 284 -21.09 2.07 0.86
N ASP A 285 -22.37 2.40 1.08
CA ASP A 285 -23.41 1.40 1.31
C ASP A 285 -23.70 0.52 0.10
N THR A 286 -23.38 0.97 -1.12
CA THR A 286 -23.45 0.13 -2.33
C THR A 286 -22.33 -0.91 -2.42
N VAL A 287 -21.26 -0.77 -1.63
CA VAL A 287 -20.06 -1.62 -1.68
C VAL A 287 -20.22 -2.79 -0.71
N LYS A 288 -20.15 -4.03 -1.18
CA LYS A 288 -20.42 -5.21 -0.32
C LYS A 288 -19.29 -5.57 0.64
N ASN A 289 -18.04 -5.44 0.21
CA ASN A 289 -16.89 -5.93 0.97
C ASN A 289 -16.37 -4.86 1.94
N SER A 290 -16.29 -5.18 3.25
CA SER A 290 -15.86 -4.24 4.30
C SER A 290 -14.46 -3.65 4.08
N TYR A 291 -13.49 -4.46 3.64
CA TYR A 291 -12.16 -3.94 3.30
C TYR A 291 -12.21 -2.95 2.12
N GLN A 292 -12.99 -3.26 1.09
CA GLN A 292 -13.22 -2.34 -0.03
C GLN A 292 -13.99 -1.09 0.38
N LYS A 293 -14.92 -1.17 1.34
CA LYS A 293 -15.62 -0.02 1.92
C LYS A 293 -14.59 0.94 2.53
N ASN A 294 -13.76 0.45 3.44
CA ASN A 294 -12.76 1.29 4.12
C ASN A 294 -11.78 1.92 3.13
N LYS A 295 -11.29 1.14 2.16
CA LYS A 295 -10.41 1.63 1.10
C LYS A 295 -11.03 2.76 0.29
N LYS A 296 -12.26 2.58 -0.19
CA LYS A 296 -12.96 3.59 -0.99
C LYS A 296 -13.30 4.83 -0.16
N MET A 297 -13.71 4.63 1.09
CA MET A 297 -14.05 5.72 2.00
C MET A 297 -12.84 6.61 2.26
N ALA A 298 -11.68 6.02 2.55
CA ALA A 298 -10.43 6.76 2.74
C ALA A 298 -10.08 7.63 1.52
N ILE A 299 -10.16 7.05 0.31
CA ILE A 299 -9.89 7.76 -0.94
C ILE A 299 -10.85 8.96 -1.11
N MET A 300 -12.16 8.73 -0.96
CA MET A 300 -13.15 9.80 -1.12
C MET A 300 -13.00 10.91 -0.07
N MET A 301 -12.66 10.56 1.17
CA MET A 301 -12.38 11.55 2.21
C MET A 301 -11.20 12.44 1.82
N VAL A 302 -10.12 11.87 1.30
CA VAL A 302 -8.95 12.62 0.83
C VAL A 302 -9.28 13.51 -0.37
N GLU A 303 -10.10 13.04 -1.32
CA GLU A 303 -10.56 13.88 -2.43
C GLU A 303 -11.34 15.11 -1.97
N VAL A 304 -12.16 14.97 -0.93
CA VAL A 304 -12.88 16.11 -0.33
C VAL A 304 -11.92 17.05 0.38
N LEU A 305 -11.01 16.51 1.20
CA LEU A 305 -10.00 17.29 1.94
C LEU A 305 -9.14 18.15 1.01
N LEU A 306 -8.76 17.61 -0.15
CA LEU A 306 -7.84 18.25 -1.09
C LEU A 306 -8.57 18.93 -2.27
N SER A 307 -9.90 19.03 -2.23
CA SER A 307 -10.69 19.61 -3.32
C SER A 307 -10.23 21.01 -3.75
N ASN A 308 -9.80 21.84 -2.79
CA ASN A 308 -9.26 23.18 -3.01
C ASN A 308 -7.72 23.25 -3.08
N ASN A 309 -7.05 22.11 -3.18
CA ASN A 309 -5.59 22.00 -3.26
C ASN A 309 -5.19 21.28 -4.57
N PRO A 310 -5.09 22.00 -5.71
CA PRO A 310 -4.92 21.36 -7.01
C PRO A 310 -3.63 20.55 -7.09
N LYS A 311 -2.52 21.04 -6.52
CA LYS A 311 -1.23 20.34 -6.49
C LYS A 311 -1.37 18.92 -5.94
N TRP A 312 -1.88 18.79 -4.71
CA TRP A 312 -1.96 17.49 -4.05
C TRP A 312 -3.14 16.65 -4.51
N ASN A 313 -4.23 17.28 -4.96
CA ASN A 313 -5.37 16.58 -5.55
C ASN A 313 -5.01 15.92 -6.89
N ASP A 314 -4.30 16.62 -7.76
CA ASP A 314 -3.88 16.09 -9.07
C ASP A 314 -2.84 14.99 -8.90
N PHE A 315 -1.88 15.19 -8.00
CA PHE A 315 -0.94 14.14 -7.59
C PHE A 315 -1.70 12.89 -7.10
N PHE A 316 -2.63 13.06 -6.16
CA PHE A 316 -3.36 11.95 -5.58
C PHE A 316 -4.26 11.22 -6.59
N LYS A 317 -4.98 11.94 -7.45
CA LYS A 317 -5.89 11.37 -8.46
C LYS A 317 -5.18 10.64 -9.58
N SER A 318 -3.98 11.09 -9.95
CA SER A 318 -3.17 10.43 -10.98
C SER A 318 -2.40 9.22 -10.45
N HIS A 319 -2.32 9.04 -9.14
CA HIS A 319 -1.49 8.00 -8.53
C HIS A 319 -2.14 6.60 -8.56
N PRO A 320 -1.42 5.52 -8.91
CA PRO A 320 -1.99 4.17 -8.93
C PRO A 320 -2.26 3.58 -7.53
N LYS A 321 -1.68 4.18 -6.48
CA LYS A 321 -1.71 3.71 -5.08
C LYS A 321 -2.43 4.68 -4.14
N GLN A 322 -3.61 5.13 -4.55
CA GLN A 322 -4.40 6.11 -3.80
C GLN A 322 -4.77 5.62 -2.41
N ASP A 323 -4.97 4.32 -2.20
CA ASP A 323 -5.31 3.77 -0.90
C ASP A 323 -4.16 3.89 0.10
N ASP A 324 -2.96 3.45 -0.27
CA ASP A 324 -1.77 3.52 0.57
C ASP A 324 -1.46 5.02 0.92
N LEU A 325 -1.57 5.90 -0.07
CA LEU A 325 -1.40 7.35 0.11
C LEU A 325 -2.46 7.94 1.04
N ALA A 326 -3.73 7.60 0.86
CA ALA A 326 -4.81 8.09 1.72
C ALA A 326 -4.64 7.62 3.16
N ASP A 327 -4.20 6.39 3.35
CA ASP A 327 -3.97 5.81 4.67
C ASP A 327 -2.87 6.56 5.43
N SER A 328 -1.77 6.91 4.75
CA SER A 328 -0.68 7.71 5.34
C SER A 328 -1.12 9.13 5.74
N LEU A 329 -1.89 9.83 4.90
CA LEU A 329 -2.40 11.18 5.18
C LEU A 329 -3.45 11.17 6.31
N LEU A 330 -4.49 10.33 6.18
CA LEU A 330 -5.58 10.29 7.16
C LEU A 330 -5.10 9.79 8.53
N MET A 331 -4.13 8.87 8.58
CA MET A 331 -3.52 8.47 9.85
C MET A 331 -2.82 9.63 10.54
N THR A 332 -2.05 10.42 9.78
CA THR A 332 -1.33 11.59 10.30
C THR A 332 -2.30 12.67 10.78
N LEU A 333 -3.32 12.96 9.98
CA LEU A 333 -4.35 13.93 10.32
C LEU A 333 -5.16 13.47 11.55
N HIS A 334 -5.53 12.20 11.62
CA HIS A 334 -6.24 11.63 12.77
C HIS A 334 -5.42 11.73 14.06
N TYR A 335 -4.08 11.63 14.00
CA TYR A 335 -3.23 11.87 15.17
C TYR A 335 -3.38 13.31 15.71
N PHE A 336 -3.32 14.31 14.83
CA PHE A 336 -3.46 15.71 15.22
C PHE A 336 -4.87 16.04 15.70
N GLU A 337 -5.89 15.43 15.11
CA GLU A 337 -7.30 15.68 15.43
C GLU A 337 -7.84 14.80 16.55
N LYS A 338 -7.00 13.94 17.15
CA LYS A 338 -7.42 13.02 18.22
C LYS A 338 -8.08 13.75 19.39
N GLY A 339 -7.57 14.92 19.77
CA GLY A 339 -8.15 15.74 20.83
C GLY A 339 -9.57 16.20 20.51
N ASN A 340 -9.81 16.63 19.28
CA ASN A 340 -11.11 17.09 18.82
C ASN A 340 -12.10 15.93 18.64
N LEU A 341 -11.64 14.79 18.12
CA LEU A 341 -12.45 13.57 18.02
C LEU A 341 -12.95 13.08 19.39
N MET A 342 -12.13 13.20 20.44
CA MET A 342 -12.54 12.86 21.80
C MET A 342 -13.62 13.81 22.33
N LYS A 343 -13.55 15.11 22.02
CA LYS A 343 -14.59 16.09 22.38
C LYS A 343 -15.94 15.71 21.74
N VAL A 344 -15.95 15.47 20.42
CA VAL A 344 -17.16 15.07 19.69
C VAL A 344 -17.76 13.79 20.29
N LYS A 345 -16.94 12.77 20.58
CA LYS A 345 -17.43 11.51 21.20
C LYS A 345 -18.03 11.74 22.60
N ASN A 346 -17.46 12.65 23.37
CA ASN A 346 -17.99 12.98 24.71
C ASN A 346 -19.31 13.73 24.62
N ASP A 347 -19.47 14.62 23.65
CA ASP A 347 -20.70 15.38 23.45
C ASP A 347 -21.83 14.48 22.92
N GLU A 348 -21.52 13.56 21.99
CA GLU A 348 -22.45 12.51 21.55
C GLU A 348 -22.95 11.66 22.74
N LYS A 349 -22.06 11.24 23.64
CA LYS A 349 -22.40 10.48 24.86
C LYS A 349 -23.28 11.28 25.84
N LYS A 350 -23.03 12.58 25.99
CA LYS A 350 -23.88 13.45 26.84
C LYS A 350 -25.29 13.55 26.25
N VAL A 351 -25.41 13.70 24.94
CA VAL A 351 -26.71 13.77 24.24
C VAL A 351 -27.46 12.45 24.35
N SER A 352 -26.80 11.30 24.15
CA SER A 352 -27.44 9.99 24.29
C SER A 352 -27.94 9.76 25.71
N ASN A 353 -27.12 10.05 26.72
CA ASN A 353 -27.49 9.90 28.13
C ASN A 353 -28.64 10.85 28.53
N LYS A 354 -28.72 12.05 27.94
CA LYS A 354 -29.82 12.98 28.15
C LYS A 354 -31.13 12.45 27.54
N LYS A 355 -31.09 11.96 26.29
CA LYS A 355 -32.25 11.32 25.63
C LYS A 355 -32.75 10.09 26.38
N GLU A 356 -31.84 9.28 26.91
CA GLU A 356 -32.20 8.09 27.70
C GLU A 356 -32.84 8.46 29.05
N LYS A 357 -32.33 9.51 29.73
CA LYS A 357 -32.95 10.06 30.95
C LYS A 357 -34.32 10.69 30.68
N GLU A 358 -34.50 11.37 29.55
CA GLU A 358 -35.79 11.93 29.14
C GLU A 358 -36.80 10.84 28.74
N GLY A 359 -36.36 9.79 28.05
CA GLY A 359 -37.18 8.61 27.75
C GLY A 359 -37.63 7.87 29.02
N LYS A 360 -36.72 7.65 29.97
CA LYS A 360 -37.03 7.06 31.30
C LYS A 360 -37.98 7.94 32.12
N LYS A 361 -37.87 9.28 32.04
CA LYS A 361 -38.81 10.21 32.69
C LYS A 361 -40.20 10.20 32.05
N LYS A 362 -40.32 10.08 30.72
CA LYS A 362 -41.61 9.95 30.02
C LYS A 362 -42.28 8.61 30.31
N ALA A 363 -41.53 7.51 30.36
CA ALA A 363 -42.04 6.20 30.75
C ALA A 363 -42.56 6.16 32.21
N ARG A 364 -41.87 6.84 33.14
CA ARG A 364 -42.34 6.99 34.53
C ARG A 364 -43.58 7.90 34.68
N LYS A 365 -43.81 8.82 33.74
CA LYS A 365 -44.99 9.69 33.76
C LYS A 365 -46.22 8.99 33.18
N GLY A 366 -46.05 8.18 32.12
CA GLY A 366 -47.11 7.33 31.59
C GLY A 366 -47.58 6.24 32.57
N LYS A 367 -46.69 5.69 33.41
CA LYS A 367 -47.08 4.73 34.46
C LYS A 367 -47.87 5.34 35.63
N LYS A 368 -47.71 6.64 35.91
CA LYS A 368 -48.45 7.31 36.99
C LYS A 368 -49.89 7.69 36.60
N ASP A 369 -50.18 7.73 35.30
CA ASP A 369 -51.54 8.01 34.80
C ASP A 369 -52.39 6.71 34.69
N ASP A 370 -51.76 5.53 34.79
CA ASP A 370 -52.42 4.21 34.80
C ASP A 370 -52.54 3.58 36.20
N GLU A 371 -51.85 4.09 37.23
CA GLU A 371 -51.84 3.55 38.61
C GLU A 371 -52.91 4.17 39.54
N GLU A 372 -53.93 4.86 39.00
CA GLU A 372 -55.11 5.33 39.78
C GLU A 372 -56.34 4.41 39.63
N LYS A 373 -56.16 3.24 39.02
CA LYS A 373 -57.12 2.12 39.08
C LYS A 373 -56.37 0.82 39.33
N ASP A 374 -56.92 0.03 40.23
CA ASP A 374 -56.58 -1.36 40.54
C ASP A 374 -55.52 -1.57 41.63
N ASN A 375 -56.06 -1.53 42.85
CA ASN A 375 -56.12 -2.65 43.81
C ASN A 375 -54.84 -3.17 44.51
N GLU A 376 -54.96 -3.11 45.84
CA GLU A 376 -54.97 -4.26 46.77
C GLU A 376 -53.97 -5.40 46.51
N ASP A 377 -53.06 -5.49 47.49
CA ASP A 377 -52.60 -6.69 48.18
C ASP A 377 -51.48 -7.59 47.61
N VAL A 378 -50.61 -7.90 48.59
CA VAL A 378 -49.74 -9.08 48.80
C VAL A 378 -48.25 -8.99 48.40
N GLU A 379 -47.47 -8.66 49.45
CA GLU A 379 -46.31 -9.35 50.05
C GLU A 379 -45.12 -9.90 49.22
N ASP A 380 -43.94 -9.36 49.58
CA ASP A 380 -42.67 -10.00 49.94
C ASP A 380 -42.16 -11.25 49.19
N ASN A 381 -40.99 -11.11 48.56
CA ASN A 381 -39.73 -11.55 49.19
C ASN A 381 -38.47 -11.13 48.42
N ASP A 382 -37.46 -10.79 49.22
CA ASP A 382 -36.07 -10.48 48.89
C ASP A 382 -35.35 -11.60 48.09
N ASN A 383 -34.46 -11.22 47.16
CA ASN A 383 -33.02 -11.26 47.45
C ASN A 383 -32.12 -10.78 46.30
N ASN A 384 -30.96 -10.34 46.78
CA ASN A 384 -29.89 -9.54 46.22
C ASN A 384 -28.89 -10.34 45.36
N ASP A 385 -28.16 -9.62 44.49
CA ASP A 385 -26.69 -9.64 44.30
C ASP A 385 -26.13 -9.61 42.85
N ASN A 386 -25.35 -8.54 42.64
CA ASN A 386 -24.04 -8.38 41.98
C ASN A 386 -23.86 -8.69 40.47
N LEU A 387 -23.51 -7.70 39.61
CA LEU A 387 -22.19 -7.05 39.43
C LEU A 387 -21.04 -8.05 39.28
N VAL A 388 -20.41 -8.09 38.09
CA VAL A 388 -18.95 -7.96 37.88
C VAL A 388 -18.67 -7.79 36.38
N ASP A 389 -17.78 -6.85 36.09
CA ASP A 389 -17.12 -6.48 34.83
C ASP A 389 -16.25 -7.59 34.21
N GLU A 390 -15.97 -7.50 32.91
CA GLU A 390 -14.60 -7.45 32.33
C GLU A 390 -14.64 -7.65 30.80
N LEU A 391 -14.03 -6.70 30.07
CA LEU A 391 -13.75 -6.81 28.63
C LEU A 391 -12.33 -6.31 28.37
N GLU A 392 -11.48 -7.23 27.91
CA GLU A 392 -10.20 -7.00 27.22
C GLU A 392 -10.38 -6.60 25.75
#